data_AF-A0A961KWN3-F1
#
_entry.id   AF-A0A961KWN3-F1
#
_cell.length_a   1.000
_cell.length_b   1.000
_cell.length_c   1.000
_cell.angle_alpha   90.00
_cell.angle_beta   90.00
_cell.angle_gamma   90.00
#
_symmetry.space_group_name_H-M   'P 1'
#
loop_
_entity.id
_entity.type
_entity.pdbx_description
1 polymer ?
#
loop_
_entity_poly.entity_id
_entity_poly.type
_entity_poly.pdbx_seq_one_letter_code
_entity_poly.pdbx_strand_id
1 'polypeptide(L)'
;MRAGVWAIALFGLAACSGGDPVVRPSESGGNRADGIVTMSSTTSLYSPSGPDWRVGQEGAAKRCRSWGHDAAPTFAGWREKCTAWDRYGRCLTTLETRYYDCQG
;
A
#
# COMPACT_ATOMS: atom_id res chain seq x y z
N MET A 1 -1.60 -8.56 -58.69
CA MET A 1 -1.48 -8.88 -57.26
C MET A 1 -0.77 -7.73 -56.58
N ARG A 2 -1.51 -6.76 -56.02
CA ARG A 2 -0.96 -5.62 -55.28
C ARG A 2 -1.80 -5.47 -54.02
N ALA A 3 -1.41 -6.18 -52.98
CA ALA A 3 -2.04 -6.09 -51.67
C ALA A 3 -0.95 -5.87 -50.63
N GLY A 4 -1.19 -4.93 -49.72
CA GLY A 4 -0.59 -4.97 -48.39
C GLY A 4 0.61 -4.06 -48.14
N VAL A 5 0.45 -2.74 -48.28
CA VAL A 5 1.36 -1.77 -47.63
C VAL A 5 0.56 -0.57 -47.10
N TRP A 6 -0.47 -0.79 -46.28
CA TRP A 6 -1.28 0.30 -45.71
C TRP A 6 -1.83 -0.04 -44.31
N ALA A 7 -1.04 -0.64 -43.42
CA ALA A 7 -1.53 -1.00 -42.08
C ALA A 7 -0.47 -1.04 -40.96
N ILE A 8 0.55 -0.16 -40.98
CA ILE A 8 1.57 -0.12 -39.91
C ILE A 8 1.84 1.32 -39.44
N ALA A 9 0.81 2.08 -39.07
CA ALA A 9 1.01 3.48 -38.65
C ALA A 9 0.19 3.94 -37.43
N LEU A 10 -0.42 3.03 -36.65
CA LEU A 10 -1.40 3.42 -35.61
C LEU A 10 -1.24 2.70 -34.25
N PHE A 11 0.00 2.40 -33.83
CA PHE A 11 0.26 1.69 -32.56
C PHE A 11 1.35 2.34 -31.69
N GLY A 12 1.36 3.69 -31.59
CA GLY A 12 2.51 4.42 -31.02
C GLY A 12 2.30 5.29 -29.78
N LEU A 13 1.10 5.42 -29.20
CA LEU A 13 0.83 6.52 -28.24
C LEU A 13 0.27 6.13 -26.86
N ALA A 14 0.19 4.84 -26.52
CA ALA A 14 -0.34 4.41 -25.22
C ALA A 14 0.75 3.92 -24.27
N ALA A 15 1.75 4.75 -23.96
CA ALA A 15 2.74 4.40 -22.94
C ALA A 15 3.33 5.65 -22.30
N CYS A 16 2.60 6.27 -21.37
CA CYS A 16 3.14 6.99 -20.20
C CYS A 16 1.98 7.52 -19.34
N SER A 17 1.28 6.64 -18.62
CA SER A 17 0.57 7.03 -17.40
C SER A 17 1.28 6.40 -16.21
N GLY A 18 2.55 6.77 -16.01
CA GLY A 18 3.23 6.52 -14.76
C GLY A 18 2.59 7.41 -13.71
N GLY A 19 1.58 6.90 -13.01
CA GLY A 19 1.08 7.57 -11.81
C GLY A 19 2.23 7.76 -10.82
N ASP A 20 2.14 8.81 -10.01
CA ASP A 20 3.13 9.10 -8.97
C ASP A 20 3.47 7.83 -8.17
N PRO A 21 4.72 7.68 -7.67
CA PRO A 21 5.09 6.54 -6.84
C PRO A 21 4.21 6.51 -5.58
N VAL A 22 3.15 5.71 -5.63
CA VAL A 22 2.24 5.49 -4.51
C VAL A 22 3.00 4.73 -3.44
N VAL A 23 3.08 5.29 -2.23
CA VAL A 23 3.67 4.59 -1.09
C VAL A 23 2.72 3.44 -0.71
N ARG A 24 3.15 2.20 -0.95
CA ARG A 24 2.31 1.01 -0.75
C ARG A 24 2.60 0.41 0.63
N PRO A 25 1.60 0.32 1.52
CA PRO A 25 1.75 -0.40 2.78
C PRO A 25 2.10 -1.88 2.53
N SER A 26 2.86 -2.46 3.45
CA SER A 26 3.24 -3.87 3.43
C SER A 26 2.92 -4.53 4.77
N GLU A 27 2.77 -5.86 4.79
CA GLU A 27 2.57 -6.62 6.03
C GLU A 27 3.85 -6.51 6.87
N SER A 28 3.71 -6.01 8.10
CA SER A 28 4.81 -5.86 9.05
C SER A 28 4.67 -6.75 10.28
N GLY A 29 3.58 -7.51 10.37
CA GLY A 29 3.35 -8.48 11.43
C GLY A 29 1.88 -8.80 11.64
N GLY A 30 1.58 -9.35 12.82
CA GLY A 30 0.24 -9.71 13.25
C GLY A 30 0.25 -10.88 14.23
N ASN A 31 -0.89 -11.11 14.87
CA ASN A 31 -1.11 -12.27 15.72
C ASN A 31 -2.37 -13.01 15.25
N ARG A 32 -2.18 -14.25 14.79
CA ARG A 32 -3.28 -15.12 14.36
C ARG A 32 -4.23 -15.46 15.51
N ALA A 33 -3.72 -15.64 16.72
CA ALA A 33 -4.54 -15.99 17.88
C ALA A 33 -5.50 -14.86 18.27
N ASP A 34 -5.03 -13.61 18.14
CA ASP A 34 -5.83 -12.41 18.43
C ASP A 34 -6.61 -11.90 17.19
N GLY A 35 -6.45 -12.54 16.02
CA GLY A 35 -7.09 -12.10 14.79
C GLY A 35 -6.55 -10.79 14.20
N ILE A 36 -5.39 -10.28 14.64
CA ILE A 36 -4.87 -8.98 14.21
C ILE A 36 -3.82 -9.11 13.12
N VAL A 37 -4.00 -8.40 12.00
CA VAL A 37 -2.98 -8.21 10.95
C VAL A 37 -2.43 -6.79 11.01
N THR A 38 -1.11 -6.65 10.89
CA THR A 38 -0.42 -5.36 10.95
C THR A 38 0.14 -4.99 9.58
N MET A 39 -0.27 -3.82 9.09
CA MET A 39 0.26 -3.21 7.87
C MET A 39 1.06 -1.97 8.22
N SER A 40 2.18 -1.73 7.57
CA SER A 40 2.98 -0.53 7.80
C SER A 40 3.46 0.10 6.51
N SER A 41 3.63 1.41 6.58
CA SER A 41 4.12 2.26 5.51
C SER A 41 5.04 3.33 6.07
N THR A 42 6.05 3.72 5.30
CA THR A 42 6.98 4.78 5.68
C THR A 42 6.77 6.00 4.80
N THR A 43 6.49 7.14 5.40
CA THR A 43 6.36 8.43 4.73
C THR A 43 7.54 9.34 5.10
N SER A 44 7.88 10.26 4.20
CA SER A 44 8.98 11.19 4.38
C SER A 44 8.46 12.62 4.32
N LEU A 45 9.04 13.51 5.14
CA LEU A 45 8.73 14.93 5.12
C LEU A 45 8.93 15.56 3.73
N TYR A 46 9.84 15.00 2.93
CA TYR A 46 10.17 15.50 1.59
C TYR A 46 9.36 14.85 0.46
N SER A 47 8.54 13.85 0.77
CA SER A 47 7.66 13.18 -0.17
C SER A 47 6.31 12.95 0.52
N PRO A 48 5.43 13.97 0.53
CA PRO A 48 4.22 13.96 1.33
C PRO A 48 3.09 13.10 0.72
N SER A 49 3.39 12.19 -0.22
CA SER A 49 2.40 11.25 -0.71
C SER A 49 2.00 10.31 0.44
N GLY A 50 0.75 10.41 0.86
CA GLY A 50 0.19 9.54 1.89
C GLY A 50 0.16 8.08 1.41
N PRO A 51 0.20 7.09 2.33
CA PRO A 51 0.13 5.70 1.94
C PRO A 51 -1.23 5.33 1.33
N ASP A 52 -1.23 4.49 0.30
CA ASP A 52 -2.48 3.90 -0.22
C ASP A 52 -2.97 2.78 0.71
N TRP A 53 -3.76 3.17 1.70
CA TRP A 53 -4.30 2.25 2.69
C TRP A 53 -5.39 1.31 2.16
N ARG A 54 -5.89 1.51 0.93
CA ARG A 54 -6.72 0.49 0.25
C ARG A 54 -5.87 -0.74 -0.07
N VAL A 55 -4.64 -0.55 -0.55
CA VAL A 55 -3.67 -1.66 -0.75
C VAL A 55 -3.33 -2.33 0.58
N GLY A 56 -3.21 -1.54 1.66
CA GLY A 56 -3.07 -2.05 3.03
C GLY A 56 -4.22 -2.97 3.43
N GLN A 57 -5.46 -2.53 3.22
CA GLN A 57 -6.65 -3.31 3.55
C GLN A 57 -6.78 -4.57 2.69
N GLU A 58 -6.47 -4.50 1.40
CA GLU A 58 -6.43 -5.67 0.51
C GLU A 58 -5.37 -6.70 0.97
N GLY A 59 -4.20 -6.23 1.39
CA GLY A 59 -3.15 -7.05 1.99
C GLY A 59 -3.61 -7.74 3.28
N ALA A 60 -4.23 -6.98 4.19
CA ALA A 60 -4.81 -7.53 5.41
C ALA A 60 -5.89 -8.58 5.11
N ALA A 61 -6.80 -8.31 4.16
CA ALA A 61 -7.84 -9.25 3.76
C ALA A 61 -7.26 -10.54 3.16
N LYS A 62 -6.19 -10.44 2.37
CA LYS A 62 -5.46 -11.62 1.89
C LYS A 62 -4.88 -12.43 3.06
N ARG A 63 -4.31 -11.76 4.06
CA ARG A 63 -3.74 -12.40 5.24
C ARG A 63 -4.79 -13.09 6.10
N CYS A 64 -5.89 -12.41 6.42
CA CYS A 64 -7.02 -12.97 7.17
C CYS A 64 -7.60 -14.22 6.50
N ARG A 65 -7.81 -14.19 5.18
CA ARG A 65 -8.23 -15.37 4.41
C ARG A 65 -7.24 -16.52 4.49
N SER A 66 -5.93 -16.24 4.47
CA SER A 66 -4.90 -17.27 4.66
C SER A 66 -4.94 -17.93 6.05
N TRP A 67 -5.53 -17.26 7.04
CA TRP A 67 -5.73 -17.78 8.39
C TRP A 67 -7.06 -18.52 8.58
N GLY A 68 -7.95 -18.49 7.58
CA GLY A 68 -9.27 -19.13 7.60
C GLY A 68 -10.41 -18.19 7.98
N HIS A 69 -10.21 -16.86 7.96
CA HIS A 69 -11.28 -15.90 8.19
C HIS A 69 -11.94 -15.54 6.86
N ASP A 70 -13.26 -15.73 6.79
CA ASP A 70 -14.07 -15.40 5.61
C ASP A 70 -14.57 -13.95 5.60
N ALA A 71 -14.65 -13.33 6.79
CA ALA A 71 -15.05 -11.94 6.94
C ALA A 71 -13.97 -11.00 6.38
N ALA A 72 -14.42 -9.88 5.81
CA ALA A 72 -13.52 -8.79 5.48
C ALA A 72 -12.98 -8.18 6.78
N PRO A 73 -11.68 -7.92 6.89
CA PRO A 73 -11.14 -7.37 8.11
C PRO A 73 -11.60 -5.95 8.37
N THR A 74 -11.86 -5.65 9.63
CA THR A 74 -12.23 -4.31 10.12
C THR A 74 -11.00 -3.55 10.56
N PHE A 75 -11.04 -2.22 10.44
CA PHE A 75 -9.94 -1.38 10.89
C PHE A 75 -9.96 -1.26 12.42
N ALA A 76 -8.91 -1.76 13.08
CA ALA A 76 -8.82 -1.81 14.54
C ALA A 76 -8.09 -0.60 15.13
N GLY A 77 -7.34 0.14 14.33
CA GLY A 77 -6.64 1.35 14.77
C GLY A 77 -5.30 1.56 14.07
N TRP A 78 -4.59 2.61 14.48
CA TRP A 78 -3.32 2.99 13.89
C TRP A 78 -2.36 3.60 14.91
N ARG A 79 -1.07 3.61 14.56
CA ARG A 79 0.00 4.27 15.31
C ARG A 79 1.01 4.88 14.34
N GLU A 80 1.56 6.02 14.72
CA GLU A 80 2.70 6.63 14.06
C GLU A 80 3.93 6.60 14.97
N LYS A 81 5.10 6.44 14.35
CA LYS A 81 6.39 6.56 15.02
C LYS A 81 7.34 7.34 14.13
N CYS A 82 7.94 8.39 14.68
CA CYS A 82 9.07 9.02 14.01
C CYS A 82 10.30 8.13 14.08
N THR A 83 10.92 7.87 12.93
CA THR A 83 12.12 7.02 12.79
C THR A 83 13.38 7.81 12.47
N ALA A 84 13.24 9.03 11.95
CA ALA A 84 14.35 9.93 11.68
C ALA A 84 13.98 11.37 12.04
N TRP A 85 14.87 12.08 12.72
CA TRP A 85 14.71 13.47 13.13
C TRP A 85 15.81 14.33 12.52
N ASP A 86 15.52 15.60 12.25
CA ASP A 86 16.55 16.58 11.90
C ASP A 86 17.13 17.28 13.15
N ARG A 87 18.13 18.15 12.92
CA ARG A 87 18.79 18.93 13.98
C ARG A 87 17.84 19.89 14.70
N TYR A 88 16.71 20.24 14.11
CA TYR A 88 15.73 21.19 14.65
C TYR A 88 14.54 20.47 15.32
N GLY A 89 14.60 19.15 15.46
CA GLY A 89 13.53 18.36 16.09
C GLY A 89 12.32 18.13 15.19
N ARG A 90 12.44 18.27 13.87
CA ARG A 90 11.39 17.90 12.91
C ARG A 90 11.51 16.43 12.56
N CYS A 91 10.38 15.73 12.49
CA CYS A 91 10.37 14.36 12.01
C CYS A 91 10.57 14.32 10.49
N LEU A 92 11.62 13.65 10.03
CA LEU A 92 11.95 13.48 8.62
C LEU A 92 11.28 12.24 8.03
N THR A 93 11.07 11.20 8.84
CA THR A 93 10.52 9.93 8.37
C THR A 93 9.58 9.34 9.41
N THR A 94 8.34 9.12 9.00
CA THR A 94 7.28 8.59 9.84
C THR A 94 6.97 7.16 9.41
N LEU A 95 6.99 6.23 10.37
CA LEU A 95 6.44 4.90 10.19
C LEU A 95 4.98 4.93 10.66
N GLU A 96 4.06 4.82 9.72
CA GLU A 96 2.65 4.62 9.98
C GLU A 96 2.34 3.12 10.00
N THR A 97 1.67 2.67 11.06
CA THR A 97 1.25 1.29 11.26
C THR A 97 -0.26 1.24 11.46
N ARG A 98 -0.97 0.41 10.67
CA ARG A 98 -2.40 0.13 10.83
C ARG A 98 -2.63 -1.31 11.24
N TYR A 99 -3.61 -1.51 12.10
CA TYR A 99 -4.05 -2.80 12.59
C TYR A 99 -5.43 -3.11 12.01
N TYR A 100 -5.60 -4.35 11.60
CA TYR A 100 -6.83 -4.85 11.01
C TYR A 100 -7.26 -6.10 11.77
N ASP A 101 -8.51 -6.15 12.19
CA ASP A 101 -9.10 -7.29 12.87
C ASP A 101 -9.80 -8.20 11.87
N CYS A 102 -9.41 -9.47 11.83
CA CYS A 102 -10.00 -10.50 10.98
C CYS A 102 -11.33 -11.05 11.51
N GLN A 103 -11.73 -10.69 12.74
CA GLN A 103 -12.91 -11.22 13.42
C GLN A 103 -14.16 -10.35 13.24
N GLY A 104 -13.99 -9.05 12.95
CA GLY A 104 -15.08 -8.12 12.63
C GLY A 104 -15.50 -7.28 13.81
#